data_AF-A0A9E2AA30-F1
#
_entry.id   AF-A0A9E2AA30-F1
#
_cell.length_a   1.000
_cell.length_b   1.000
_cell.length_c   1.000
_cell.angle_alpha   90.00
_cell.angle_beta   90.00
_cell.angle_gamma   90.00
#
_symmetry.space_group_name_H-M   'P 1'
#
loop_
_entity.id
_entity.type
_entity.pdbx_description
1 polymer ?
#
loop_
_entity_poly.entity_id
_entity_poly.type
_entity_poly.pdbx_seq_one_letter_code
_entity_poly.pdbx_strand_id
1 'polypeptide(L)'
;MEFLGEVIGDVADFFASAGSELWEVIGLTFAVSGTATLIGAAIGVPLGVALGIGRFRGRSFTQALVNTGMAIPPVLAGLVVLLLVWG
;
A
#
# COMPACT_ATOMS: atom_id res chain seq x y z
N MET A 1 21.28 -9.96 -24.99
CA MET A 1 22.05 -10.19 -23.75
C MET A 1 22.94 -9.00 -23.46
N GLU A 2 23.71 -8.47 -24.43
CA GLU A 2 24.51 -7.23 -24.30
C GLU A 2 23.69 -6.00 -23.90
N PHE A 3 22.60 -5.71 -24.63
CA PHE A 3 21.73 -4.56 -24.35
C PHE A 3 21.09 -4.54 -22.95
N LEU A 4 20.76 -5.72 -22.40
CA LEU A 4 20.15 -5.80 -21.07
C LEU A 4 21.19 -5.50 -19.96
N GLY A 5 22.44 -5.92 -20.17
CA GLY A 5 23.53 -5.66 -19.23
C GLY A 5 23.91 -4.17 -19.18
N GLU A 6 23.93 -3.51 -20.33
CA GLU A 6 24.19 -2.07 -20.46
C GLU A 6 23.12 -1.24 -19.74
N VAL A 7 21.83 -1.54 -19.98
CA VAL A 7 20.71 -0.86 -19.31
C VAL A 7 20.73 -1.06 -17.79
N ILE A 8 21.06 -2.27 -17.31
CA ILE A 8 21.17 -2.53 -15.86
C ILE A 8 22.33 -1.74 -15.24
N GLY A 9 23.46 -1.64 -15.95
CA GLY A 9 24.61 -0.83 -15.53
C GLY A 9 24.24 0.64 -15.40
N ASP A 10 23.62 1.22 -16.43
CA ASP A 10 23.20 2.63 -16.44
C ASP A 10 22.23 2.96 -15.30
N VAL A 11 21.28 2.06 -15.02
CA VAL A 11 20.33 2.24 -13.91
C VAL A 11 21.04 2.14 -12.56
N ALA A 12 21.97 1.18 -12.40
CA ALA A 12 22.74 1.04 -11.17
C ALA A 12 23.62 2.28 -10.91
N ASP A 13 24.28 2.80 -11.95
CA ASP A 13 25.08 4.01 -11.88
C ASP A 13 24.21 5.24 -11.62
N PHE A 14 23.01 5.31 -12.19
CA PHE A 14 22.02 6.35 -11.85
C PHE A 14 21.65 6.30 -10.37
N PHE A 15 21.33 5.13 -9.81
CA PHE A 15 21.00 5.04 -8.37
C PHE A 15 22.21 5.27 -7.46
N ALA A 16 23.41 4.89 -7.88
CA ALA A 16 24.65 5.12 -7.12
C ALA A 16 25.09 6.59 -7.15
N SER A 17 24.86 7.28 -8.27
CA SER A 17 25.13 8.72 -8.43
C SER A 17 23.96 9.60 -7.95
N ALA A 18 22.77 9.03 -7.80
CA ALA A 18 21.64 9.72 -7.22
C ALA A 18 22.00 10.11 -5.78
N GLY A 19 22.00 11.41 -5.53
CA GLY A 19 22.39 11.99 -4.25
C GLY A 19 21.55 11.51 -3.07
N SER A 20 21.93 11.96 -1.87
CA SER A 20 21.29 11.57 -0.60
C SER A 20 19.77 11.77 -0.58
N GLU A 21 19.26 12.77 -1.30
CA GLU A 21 17.83 13.10 -1.38
C GLU A 21 16.99 11.96 -1.98
N LEU A 22 17.47 11.27 -3.02
CA LEU A 22 16.72 10.15 -3.61
C LEU A 22 16.63 8.99 -2.62
N TRP A 23 17.75 8.65 -1.99
CA TRP A 23 17.81 7.57 -1.02
C TRP A 23 16.97 7.86 0.22
N GLU A 24 16.86 9.12 0.64
CA GLU A 24 15.98 9.55 1.72
C GLU A 24 14.51 9.35 1.37
N VAL A 25 14.07 9.77 0.18
CA VAL A 25 12.68 9.57 -0.27
C VAL A 25 12.36 8.08 -0.44
N ILE A 26 13.29 7.28 -0.98
CA ILE A 26 13.13 5.82 -1.09
C ILE A 26 12.97 5.23 0.31
N GLY A 27 13.86 5.56 1.25
CA GLY A 27 13.82 5.08 2.62
C GLY A 27 12.51 5.44 3.32
N LEU A 28 12.07 6.69 3.20
CA LEU A 28 10.81 7.15 3.76
C LEU A 28 9.61 6.41 3.15
N THR A 29 9.61 6.23 1.83
CA THR A 29 8.54 5.51 1.13
C THR A 29 8.44 4.06 1.60
N PHE A 30 9.57 3.38 1.77
CA PHE A 30 9.63 2.03 2.33
C PHE A 30 9.14 1.98 3.77
N ALA A 31 9.59 2.93 4.61
CA ALA A 31 9.17 3.00 6.01
C ALA A 31 7.66 3.22 6.14
N VAL A 32 7.10 4.19 5.41
CA VAL A 32 5.66 4.51 5.44
C VAL A 32 4.83 3.38 4.84
N SER A 33 5.16 2.90 3.64
CA SER A 33 4.39 1.83 2.98
C SER A 33 4.50 0.50 3.73
N GLY A 34 5.69 0.18 4.24
CA GLY A 34 5.94 -1.02 5.02
C GLY A 34 5.18 -1.02 6.34
N THR A 35 5.23 0.08 7.09
CA THR A 35 4.47 0.20 8.35
C THR A 35 2.95 0.19 8.11
N ALA A 36 2.46 0.92 7.11
CA ALA A 36 1.06 0.90 6.71
C ALA A 36 0.59 -0.52 6.33
N THR A 37 1.41 -1.26 5.57
CA THR A 37 1.12 -2.64 5.17
C THR A 37 1.11 -3.58 6.38
N LEU A 38 2.08 -3.47 7.28
CA LEU A 38 2.14 -4.30 8.49
C LEU A 38 0.94 -4.07 9.40
N ILE A 39 0.57 -2.82 9.65
CA ILE A 39 -0.62 -2.47 10.45
C ILE A 39 -1.89 -2.96 9.75
N GLY A 40 -2.01 -2.70 8.45
CA GLY A 40 -3.13 -3.14 7.63
C GLY A 40 -3.28 -4.66 7.62
N ALA A 41 -2.18 -5.41 7.52
CA ALA A 41 -2.18 -6.86 7.56
C ALA A 41 -2.52 -7.38 8.98
N ALA A 42 -1.92 -6.81 10.02
CA ALA A 42 -2.14 -7.24 11.40
C ALA A 42 -3.61 -7.12 11.83
N ILE A 43 -4.35 -6.13 11.32
CA ILE A 43 -5.77 -5.93 11.62
C ILE A 43 -6.66 -6.57 10.54
N GLY A 44 -6.34 -6.36 9.28
CA GLY A 44 -7.13 -6.79 8.13
C GLY A 44 -7.12 -8.30 7.93
N VAL A 45 -6.01 -9.00 8.19
CA VAL A 45 -5.94 -10.46 8.05
C VAL A 45 -6.84 -11.16 9.09
N PRO A 46 -6.74 -10.89 10.41
CA PRO A 46 -7.64 -11.51 11.38
C PRO A 46 -9.12 -11.22 11.10
N LEU A 47 -9.46 -9.97 10.76
CA LEU A 47 -10.84 -9.60 10.41
C LEU A 47 -11.30 -10.31 9.13
N GLY A 48 -10.48 -10.34 8.08
CA GLY A 48 -10.77 -11.04 6.83
C GLY A 48 -10.99 -12.54 7.04
N VAL A 49 -10.16 -13.18 7.88
CA VAL A 49 -10.31 -14.58 8.26
C VAL A 49 -11.61 -14.81 9.04
N ALA A 50 -11.91 -13.96 10.02
CA ALA A 50 -13.17 -14.04 10.77
C ALA A 50 -14.40 -13.87 9.87
N LEU A 51 -14.34 -12.99 8.87
CA LEU A 51 -15.40 -12.81 7.87
C LEU A 51 -15.51 -13.98 6.88
N GLY A 52 -14.40 -14.63 6.56
CA GLY A 52 -14.34 -15.77 5.65
C GLY A 52 -14.93 -17.05 6.26
N ILE A 53 -14.59 -17.33 7.51
CA ILE A 53 -14.94 -18.58 8.21
C ILE A 53 -16.23 -18.41 9.05
N GLY A 54 -16.48 -17.21 9.58
CA GLY A 54 -17.62 -16.93 10.45
C GLY A 54 -18.97 -17.07 9.74
N ARG A 55 -19.93 -17.70 10.43
CA ARG A 55 -21.32 -17.87 9.98
C ARG A 55 -22.25 -16.99 10.81
N PHE A 56 -22.27 -15.69 10.52
CA PHE A 56 -23.14 -14.70 11.20
C PHE A 56 -24.13 -14.05 10.24
N ARG A 57 -25.26 -13.60 10.77
CA ARG A 57 -26.45 -13.18 9.99
C ARG A 57 -26.25 -11.92 9.13
N GLY A 58 -25.20 -11.13 9.40
CA GLY A 58 -24.85 -9.90 8.68
C GLY A 58 -23.71 -10.03 7.64
N ARG A 59 -23.24 -11.25 7.37
CA ARG A 59 -22.04 -11.50 6.55
C ARG A 59 -22.10 -10.86 5.17
N SER A 60 -23.23 -10.96 4.48
CA SER A 60 -23.38 -10.41 3.12
C SER A 60 -23.23 -8.88 3.10
N PHE A 61 -23.77 -8.18 4.11
CA PHE A 61 -23.61 -6.73 4.22
C PHE A 61 -22.15 -6.34 4.49
N THR A 62 -21.47 -7.04 5.41
CA THR A 62 -20.06 -6.75 5.71
C THR A 62 -19.16 -7.05 4.51
N GLN A 63 -19.41 -8.13 3.78
CA GLN A 63 -18.69 -8.44 2.54
C GLN A 63 -18.91 -7.38 1.46
N ALA A 64 -20.15 -6.92 1.28
CA ALA A 64 -20.45 -5.83 0.35
C ALA A 64 -19.69 -4.54 0.73
N LEU A 65 -19.61 -4.21 2.02
CA LEU A 65 -18.87 -3.04 2.49
C LEU A 65 -17.36 -3.16 2.22
N VAL A 66 -16.76 -4.30 2.53
CA VAL A 66 -15.32 -4.56 2.27
C VAL A 66 -15.03 -4.53 0.77
N ASN A 67 -15.86 -5.19 -0.04
CA ASN A 67 -15.71 -5.21 -1.50
C ASN A 67 -15.92 -3.82 -2.12
N THR A 68 -16.85 -3.04 -1.58
CA THR A 68 -17.04 -1.63 -1.97
C THR A 68 -15.77 -0.84 -1.66
N GLY A 69 -15.20 -1.00 -0.46
CA GLY A 69 -13.93 -0.39 -0.07
C GLY A 69 -12.79 -0.68 -1.05
N MET A 70 -12.69 -1.91 -1.57
CA MET A 70 -11.71 -2.26 -2.61
C MET A 70 -11.97 -1.60 -3.97
N ALA A 71 -13.23 -1.26 -4.28
CA ALA A 71 -13.61 -0.56 -5.51
C ALA A 71 -13.51 0.97 -5.39
N ILE A 72 -13.28 1.51 -4.19
CA ILE A 72 -13.16 2.96 -3.99
C ILE A 72 -11.91 3.48 -4.73
N PRO A 73 -12.05 4.54 -5.56
CA PRO A 73 -10.90 5.20 -6.19
C PRO A 73 -9.88 5.71 -5.15
N PRO A 74 -8.57 5.55 -5.39
CA PRO A 74 -7.53 6.02 -4.46
C PRO A 74 -7.64 7.51 -4.10
N VAL A 75 -8.10 8.34 -5.05
CA VAL A 75 -8.31 9.78 -4.84
C VAL A 75 -9.37 10.04 -3.76
N LEU A 76 -10.47 9.27 -3.75
CA LEU A 76 -11.52 9.41 -2.73
C LEU A 76 -11.01 9.01 -1.35
N ALA A 77 -10.22 7.93 -1.26
CA ALA A 77 -9.57 7.53 -0.01
C ALA A 77 -8.66 8.65 0.52
N GLY A 78 -7.86 9.26 -0.35
CA GLY A 78 -7.01 10.41 0.00
C GLY A 78 -7.80 11.62 0.50
N LEU A 79 -8.92 11.96 -0.14
CA LEU A 79 -9.80 13.06 0.29
C LEU A 79 -10.42 12.83 1.66
N VAL A 80 -10.88 11.62 1.95
CA VAL A 80 -11.43 11.29 3.28
C VAL A 80 -10.37 11.44 4.35
N VAL A 81 -9.17 10.92 4.13
CA VAL A 81 -8.05 11.08 5.08
C VAL A 81 -7.69 12.55 5.27
N LEU A 82 -7.64 13.32 4.17
CA LEU A 82 -7.39 14.76 4.23
C LEU A 82 -8.43 15.47 5.12
N LEU A 83 -9.72 15.22 4.91
CA LEU A 83 -10.78 15.83 5.71
C LEU A 83 -10.74 15.40 7.19
N LEU A 84 -10.31 14.17 7.49
CA LEU A 84 -10.17 13.70 8.87
C LEU A 84 -8.97 14.30 9.60
N VAL A 85 -7.88 14.58 8.87
CA VAL A 85 -6.65 15.16 9.46
C VAL A 85 -6.73 16.68 9.54
N TRP A 86 -7.41 17.31 8.58
CA TRP A 86 -7.46 18.76 8.40
C TRP A 86 -8.79 19.42 8.81
N GLY A 87 -9.83 18.61 9.06
CA GLY A 87 -11.15 19.06 9.50
C GLY A 87 -11.35 19.05 11.01
#